data_AF-A0A2I0JF85-F1
#
_entry.id   AF-A0A2I0JF85-F1
#
_cell.length_a   1.000
_cell.length_b   1.000
_cell.length_c   1.000
_cell.angle_alpha   90.00
_cell.angle_beta   90.00
_cell.angle_gamma   90.00
#
_symmetry.space_group_name_H-M   'P 1'
#
loop_
_entity.id
_entity.type
_entity.pdbx_description
1 polymer ?
#
loop_
_entity_poly.entity_id
_entity_poly.type
_entity_poly.pdbx_seq_one_letter_code
_entity_poly.pdbx_strand_id
1 'polypeptide(L)'
;MTCVAVAKLGNMCLAAVQAYDTATENMEALNAAELKFQDIINSPSLDAACRKIDNLAAKNQLDSALVLMITKAWSAAKESNMMKDEVKDILYHLYTTARGNLQRLMPKEIRILKYLLMIEDPEERDVDYLYTTPEELHTAIRTVIEAYHFSREGTLIREARDLMNPKIVEKLEQLKKLLEDKYM
;
A
#
# COMPACT_ATOMS: atom_id res chain seq x y z
N MET A 1 -17.10 -15.71 -44.25
CA MET A 1 -16.78 -14.55 -43.38
C MET A 1 -17.10 -14.74 -41.90
N THR A 2 -17.80 -15.81 -41.47
CA THR A 2 -18.25 -15.98 -40.09
C THR A 2 -17.24 -16.66 -39.14
N CYS A 3 -16.28 -17.44 -39.65
CA CYS A 3 -15.32 -18.18 -38.82
C CYS A 3 -14.26 -17.29 -38.13
N VAL A 4 -13.82 -16.21 -38.77
CA VAL A 4 -12.78 -15.30 -38.25
C VAL A 4 -13.28 -14.46 -37.06
N ALA A 5 -14.55 -14.07 -37.07
CA ALA A 5 -15.16 -13.30 -35.99
C ALA A 5 -15.33 -14.14 -34.71
N VAL A 6 -15.70 -15.42 -34.86
CA VAL A 6 -15.81 -16.38 -33.76
C VAL A 6 -14.45 -16.69 -33.16
N ALA A 7 -13.42 -16.88 -33.99
CA ALA A 7 -12.05 -17.07 -33.53
C ALA A 7 -11.52 -15.84 -32.75
N LYS A 8 -11.85 -14.62 -33.20
CA LYS A 8 -11.48 -13.38 -32.50
C LYS A 8 -12.18 -13.26 -31.14
N LEU A 9 -13.46 -13.58 -31.06
CA LEU A 9 -14.22 -13.63 -29.81
C LEU A 9 -13.67 -14.71 -28.85
N GLY A 10 -13.32 -15.88 -29.38
CA GLY A 10 -12.71 -16.97 -28.60
C GLY A 10 -11.36 -16.55 -27.99
N ASN A 11 -10.51 -15.88 -28.77
CA ASN A 11 -9.23 -15.37 -28.29
C ASN A 11 -9.39 -14.25 -27.26
N MET A 12 -10.42 -13.41 -27.38
CA MET A 12 -10.75 -12.38 -26.38
C MET A 12 -11.25 -12.99 -25.06
N CYS A 13 -12.11 -14.00 -25.11
CA CYS A 13 -12.52 -14.74 -23.92
C CYS A 13 -11.34 -15.43 -23.24
N LEU A 14 -10.47 -16.08 -24.03
CA LEU A 14 -9.27 -16.74 -23.50
C LEU A 14 -8.33 -15.74 -22.82
N ALA A 15 -8.09 -14.57 -23.42
CA ALA A 15 -7.29 -13.51 -22.81
C ALA A 15 -7.92 -12.93 -21.53
N ALA A 16 -9.26 -12.80 -21.49
CA ALA A 16 -9.97 -12.33 -20.30
C ALA A 16 -9.92 -13.36 -19.16
N VAL A 17 -10.06 -14.66 -19.48
CA VAL A 17 -9.90 -15.76 -18.50
C VAL A 17 -8.47 -15.85 -18.02
N GLN A 18 -7.47 -15.76 -18.92
CA GLN A 18 -6.06 -15.75 -18.54
C GLN A 18 -5.68 -14.53 -17.69
N ALA A 19 -6.27 -13.36 -17.95
CA ALA A 19 -6.09 -12.18 -17.11
C ALA A 19 -6.76 -12.31 -15.75
N TYR A 20 -7.92 -12.97 -15.68
CA TYR A 20 -8.60 -13.32 -14.42
C TYR A 20 -7.79 -14.35 -13.63
N ASP A 21 -7.26 -15.38 -14.29
CA ASP A 21 -6.41 -16.41 -13.69
C ASP A 21 -5.05 -15.85 -13.23
N THR A 22 -4.49 -14.88 -13.95
CA THR A 22 -3.31 -14.12 -13.50
C THR A 22 -3.65 -13.20 -12.32
N ALA A 23 -4.88 -12.66 -12.27
CA ALA A 23 -5.39 -11.99 -11.08
C ALA A 23 -5.71 -12.97 -9.92
N THR A 24 -5.80 -14.28 -10.17
CA THR A 24 -6.00 -15.32 -9.14
C THR A 24 -4.75 -15.51 -8.25
N GLU A 25 -3.55 -15.09 -8.69
CA GLU A 25 -2.38 -14.93 -7.80
C GLU A 25 -2.64 -13.89 -6.68
N ASN A 26 -3.56 -12.95 -6.91
CA ASN A 26 -4.08 -12.03 -5.87
C ASN A 26 -5.16 -12.71 -5.01
N MET A 27 -5.93 -13.66 -5.53
CA MET A 27 -6.94 -14.38 -4.75
C MET A 27 -6.28 -15.25 -3.67
N GLU A 28 -5.17 -15.93 -3.97
CA GLU A 28 -4.42 -16.68 -2.96
C GLU A 28 -3.82 -15.77 -1.89
N ALA A 29 -3.22 -14.64 -2.29
CA ALA A 29 -2.70 -13.65 -1.37
C ALA A 29 -3.80 -13.02 -0.50
N LEU A 30 -4.96 -12.73 -1.09
CA LEU A 30 -6.15 -12.23 -0.38
C LEU A 30 -6.73 -13.27 0.57
N ASN A 31 -6.87 -14.52 0.13
CA ASN A 31 -7.35 -15.61 0.98
C ASN A 31 -6.37 -15.86 2.15
N ALA A 32 -5.06 -15.83 1.89
CA ALA A 32 -4.05 -15.95 2.93
C ALA A 32 -4.08 -14.76 3.91
N ALA A 33 -4.27 -13.54 3.41
CA ALA A 33 -4.46 -12.34 4.22
C ALA A 33 -5.75 -12.43 5.05
N GLU A 34 -6.84 -12.93 4.47
CA GLU A 34 -8.11 -13.13 5.17
C GLU A 34 -7.97 -14.14 6.30
N LEU A 35 -7.32 -15.28 6.06
CA LEU A 35 -7.06 -16.28 7.10
C LEU A 35 -6.21 -15.71 8.24
N LYS A 36 -5.16 -14.93 7.93
CA LYS A 36 -4.36 -14.24 8.95
C LYS A 36 -5.20 -13.21 9.71
N PHE A 37 -6.05 -12.45 9.02
CA PHE A 37 -6.90 -11.45 9.65
C PHE A 37 -7.94 -12.11 10.58
N GLN A 38 -8.57 -13.19 10.14
CA GLN A 38 -9.46 -14.02 10.95
C GLN A 38 -8.73 -14.56 12.19
N ASP A 39 -7.51 -15.05 12.04
CA ASP A 39 -6.71 -15.51 13.18
C ASP A 39 -6.38 -14.38 14.18
N ILE A 40 -6.13 -13.15 13.69
CA ILE A 40 -5.91 -11.97 14.54
C ILE A 40 -7.18 -11.61 15.31
N ILE A 41 -8.32 -11.45 14.63
CA ILE A 41 -9.57 -10.99 15.28
C ILE A 41 -10.18 -12.02 16.23
N ASN A 42 -9.94 -13.31 15.99
CA ASN A 42 -10.39 -14.40 16.87
C ASN A 42 -9.41 -14.65 18.04
N SER A 43 -8.45 -13.76 18.27
CA SER A 43 -7.54 -13.85 19.41
C SER A 43 -8.28 -13.69 20.74
N PRO A 44 -7.84 -14.37 21.81
CA PRO A 44 -8.53 -14.36 23.10
C PRO A 44 -8.44 -13.02 23.84
N SER A 45 -7.58 -12.11 23.40
CA SER A 45 -7.45 -10.75 23.95
C SER A 45 -6.81 -9.81 22.92
N LEU A 46 -6.94 -8.50 23.16
CA LEU A 46 -6.28 -7.48 22.33
C LEU A 46 -4.75 -7.62 22.35
N ASP A 47 -4.15 -7.86 23.52
CA ASP A 47 -2.69 -8.09 23.64
C ASP A 47 -2.24 -9.29 22.79
N ALA A 48 -2.99 -10.39 22.82
CA ALA A 48 -2.70 -11.55 21.99
C ALA A 48 -2.80 -11.23 20.49
N ALA A 49 -3.80 -10.45 20.08
CA ALA A 49 -3.97 -10.01 18.71
C ALA A 49 -2.81 -9.12 18.23
N CYS A 50 -2.40 -8.14 19.05
CA CYS A 50 -1.27 -7.26 18.75
C CYS A 50 0.04 -8.05 18.61
N ARG A 51 0.32 -8.99 19.53
CA ARG A 51 1.50 -9.87 19.43
C ARG A 51 1.52 -10.70 18.16
N LYS A 52 0.37 -11.13 17.64
CA LYS A 52 0.30 -11.83 16.34
C LYS A 52 0.73 -10.92 15.20
N ILE A 53 0.27 -9.66 15.20
CA ILE A 53 0.70 -8.66 14.21
C ILE A 53 2.22 -8.44 14.28
N ASP A 54 2.77 -8.28 15.48
CA ASP A 54 4.22 -8.11 15.67
C ASP A 54 5.02 -9.32 15.18
N ASN A 55 4.55 -10.53 15.47
CA ASN A 55 5.17 -11.77 15.00
C ASN A 55 5.13 -11.91 13.46
N LEU A 56 4.02 -11.50 12.83
CA LEU A 56 3.88 -11.49 11.38
C LEU A 56 4.84 -10.46 10.76
N ALA A 57 4.97 -9.28 11.37
CA ALA A 57 5.91 -8.26 10.92
C ALA A 57 7.36 -8.74 11.01
N ALA A 58 7.75 -9.34 12.14
CA ALA A 58 9.10 -9.87 12.35
C ALA A 58 9.50 -10.97 11.35
N LYS A 59 8.53 -11.67 10.76
CA LYS A 59 8.73 -12.72 9.76
C LYS A 59 8.57 -12.24 8.32
N ASN A 60 8.39 -10.93 8.08
CA ASN A 60 8.02 -10.37 6.77
C ASN A 60 6.72 -10.98 6.19
N GLN A 61 5.79 -11.37 7.06
CA GLN A 61 4.49 -11.96 6.71
C GLN A 61 3.31 -11.02 6.94
N LEU A 62 3.57 -9.81 7.46
CA LEU A 62 2.62 -8.70 7.49
C LEU A 62 2.58 -8.04 6.11
N ASP A 63 1.99 -8.73 5.14
CA ASP A 63 1.91 -8.29 3.74
C ASP A 63 0.90 -7.15 3.53
N SER A 64 0.99 -6.51 2.36
CA SER A 64 0.17 -5.35 2.00
C SER A 64 -1.32 -5.65 1.94
N ALA A 65 -1.70 -6.88 1.56
CA ALA A 65 -3.10 -7.30 1.53
C ALA A 65 -3.68 -7.40 2.94
N LEU A 66 -2.96 -8.00 3.88
CA LEU A 66 -3.36 -8.07 5.29
C LEU A 66 -3.48 -6.68 5.93
N VAL A 67 -2.50 -5.81 5.69
CA VAL A 67 -2.53 -4.42 6.19
C VAL A 67 -3.73 -3.66 5.63
N LEU A 68 -4.02 -3.83 4.34
CA LEU A 68 -5.16 -3.19 3.70
C LEU A 68 -6.49 -3.69 4.30
N MET A 69 -6.61 -4.97 4.60
CA MET A 69 -7.79 -5.52 5.29
C MET A 69 -7.99 -4.91 6.68
N ILE A 70 -6.92 -4.86 7.49
CA ILE A 70 -6.97 -4.23 8.82
C ILE A 70 -7.37 -2.75 8.71
N THR A 71 -6.80 -2.03 7.74
CA THR A 71 -7.10 -0.61 7.50
C THR A 71 -8.56 -0.41 7.09
N LYS A 72 -9.06 -1.23 6.16
CA LYS A 72 -10.46 -1.18 5.72
C LYS A 72 -11.44 -1.50 6.85
N ALA A 73 -11.12 -2.51 7.67
CA ALA A 73 -11.92 -2.87 8.84
C ALA A 73 -12.02 -1.71 9.83
N TRP A 74 -10.89 -1.05 10.11
CA TRP A 74 -10.88 0.16 10.94
C TRP A 74 -11.68 1.31 10.32
N SER A 75 -11.46 1.65 9.04
CA SER A 75 -12.20 2.73 8.37
C SER A 75 -13.71 2.50 8.39
N ALA A 76 -14.16 1.28 8.08
CA ALA A 76 -15.58 0.91 8.13
C ALA A 76 -16.15 0.97 9.55
N ALA A 77 -15.39 0.54 10.56
CA ALA A 77 -15.79 0.64 11.96
C ALA A 77 -15.90 2.09 12.43
N LYS A 78 -14.93 2.93 12.07
CA LYS A 78 -14.87 4.36 12.41
C LYS A 78 -16.10 5.11 11.90
N GLU A 79 -16.55 4.82 10.68
CA GLU A 79 -17.70 5.47 10.05
C GLU A 79 -19.06 4.86 10.47
N SER A 80 -19.06 3.67 11.08
CA SER A 80 -20.29 2.98 11.46
C SER A 80 -20.91 3.53 12.75
N ASN A 81 -22.20 3.85 12.69
CA ASN A 81 -23.02 4.18 13.86
C ASN A 81 -23.64 2.93 14.52
N MET A 82 -23.50 1.75 13.91
CA MET A 82 -24.06 0.49 14.42
C MET A 82 -23.06 -0.33 15.25
N MET A 83 -21.78 0.04 15.23
CA MET A 83 -20.72 -0.68 15.93
C MET A 83 -20.48 -0.11 17.32
N LYS A 84 -20.31 -0.99 18.31
CA LYS A 84 -20.00 -0.58 19.68
C LYS A 84 -18.61 0.05 19.77
N ASP A 85 -18.43 1.00 20.69
CA ASP A 85 -17.17 1.73 20.85
C ASP A 85 -16.01 0.79 21.24
N GLU A 86 -16.27 -0.25 22.03
CA GLU A 86 -15.23 -1.22 22.39
C GLU A 86 -14.66 -1.95 21.16
N VAL A 87 -15.51 -2.20 20.15
CA VAL A 87 -15.06 -2.86 18.91
C VAL A 87 -14.28 -1.87 18.04
N LYS A 88 -14.67 -0.60 18.02
CA LYS A 88 -13.91 0.46 17.35
C LYS A 88 -12.53 0.62 17.97
N ASP A 89 -12.44 0.62 19.29
CA ASP A 89 -11.18 0.72 20.03
C ASP A 89 -10.26 -0.46 19.71
N ILE A 90 -10.79 -1.69 19.70
CA ILE A 90 -10.02 -2.88 19.31
C ILE A 90 -9.48 -2.74 17.88
N LEU A 91 -10.34 -2.40 16.91
CA LEU A 91 -9.92 -2.26 15.51
C LEU A 91 -8.92 -1.11 15.30
N TYR A 92 -9.07 -0.01 16.04
CA TYR A 92 -8.11 1.08 16.06
C TYR A 92 -6.74 0.62 16.57
N HIS A 93 -6.70 -0.16 17.65
CA HIS A 93 -5.46 -0.72 18.19
C HIS A 93 -4.79 -1.70 17.22
N LEU A 94 -5.55 -2.56 16.54
CA LEU A 94 -5.01 -3.44 15.49
C LEU A 94 -4.43 -2.63 14.32
N TYR A 95 -5.15 -1.60 13.87
CA TYR A 95 -4.71 -0.70 12.81
C TYR A 95 -3.42 0.03 13.19
N THR A 96 -3.35 0.65 14.37
CA THR A 96 -2.16 1.38 14.84
C THR A 96 -0.97 0.45 15.05
N THR A 97 -1.19 -0.77 15.52
CA THR A 97 -0.13 -1.79 15.65
C THR A 97 0.43 -2.20 14.28
N ALA A 98 -0.43 -2.50 13.31
CA ALA A 98 -0.01 -2.87 11.96
C ALA A 98 0.71 -1.70 11.25
N ARG A 99 0.14 -0.48 11.33
CA ARG A 99 0.74 0.73 10.78
C ARG A 99 2.08 1.05 11.42
N GLY A 100 2.20 0.93 12.75
CA GLY A 100 3.45 1.17 13.47
C GLY A 100 4.55 0.21 13.06
N ASN A 101 4.23 -1.07 12.84
CA ASN A 101 5.19 -2.05 12.31
C ASN A 101 5.67 -1.67 10.90
N LEU A 102 4.76 -1.28 10.00
CA LEU A 102 5.14 -0.82 8.66
C LEU A 102 6.01 0.43 8.70
N GLN A 103 5.68 1.40 9.56
CA GLN A 103 6.45 2.64 9.70
C GLN A 103 7.89 2.37 10.14
N ARG A 104 8.12 1.36 10.99
CA ARG A 104 9.47 0.96 11.42
C ARG A 104 10.28 0.30 10.31
N LEU A 105 9.62 -0.41 9.40
CA LEU A 105 10.25 -1.03 8.23
C LEU A 105 10.52 -0.02 7.09
N MET A 106 9.86 1.13 7.09
CA MET A 106 10.06 2.14 6.05
C MET A 106 11.47 2.74 6.10
N PRO A 107 12.22 2.73 4.97
CA PRO A 107 13.49 3.43 4.87
C PRO A 107 13.35 4.90 5.26
N LYS A 108 14.41 5.48 5.85
CA LYS A 108 14.39 6.87 6.33
C LYS A 108 14.11 7.86 5.19
N GLU A 109 14.59 7.56 3.98
CA GLU A 109 14.39 8.36 2.77
C GLU A 109 12.91 8.39 2.36
N ILE A 110 12.21 7.26 2.43
CA ILE A 110 10.78 7.19 2.12
C ILE A 110 9.96 7.97 3.15
N ARG A 111 10.37 7.95 4.42
CA ARG A 111 9.76 8.77 5.48
C ARG A 111 9.97 10.26 5.23
N ILE A 112 11.17 10.67 4.80
CA ILE A 112 11.48 12.05 4.41
C ILE A 112 10.64 12.48 3.20
N LEU A 113 10.52 11.63 2.18
CA LEU A 113 9.68 11.92 1.02
C LEU A 113 8.21 12.06 1.39
N LYS A 114 7.68 11.17 2.23
CA LYS A 114 6.32 11.29 2.77
C LYS A 114 6.13 12.65 3.44
N TYR A 115 7.08 13.09 4.26
CA TYR A 115 7.05 14.40 4.92
C TYR A 115 7.03 15.57 3.91
N LEU A 116 7.90 15.53 2.90
CA LEU A 116 7.98 16.58 1.88
C LEU A 116 6.72 16.66 1.00
N LEU A 117 6.03 15.54 0.81
CA LEU A 117 4.85 15.44 -0.07
C LEU A 117 3.51 15.68 0.65
N MET A 118 3.40 15.30 1.94
CA MET A 118 2.14 15.27 2.70
C MET A 118 1.94 16.47 3.64
N ILE A 119 2.48 17.65 3.31
CA ILE A 119 2.19 18.89 4.05
C ILE A 119 0.72 19.26 3.87
N GLU A 120 -0.18 18.66 4.65
CA GLU A 120 -1.59 19.08 4.81
C GLU A 120 -2.11 18.95 6.27
N ASP A 121 -1.63 18.01 7.12
CA ASP A 121 -2.18 17.81 8.49
C ASP A 121 -1.13 17.81 9.64
N PRO A 122 -1.23 18.70 10.65
CA PRO A 122 -0.35 18.79 11.80
C PRO A 122 -0.27 17.57 12.75
N GLU A 123 -1.24 16.67 12.76
CA GLU A 123 -1.30 15.60 13.78
C GLU A 123 -0.45 14.36 13.45
N GLU A 124 0.07 14.22 12.23
CA GLU A 124 0.95 13.09 11.83
C GLU A 124 2.45 13.33 12.13
N ARG A 125 2.77 14.27 13.04
CA ARG A 125 4.14 14.72 13.31
C ARG A 125 4.92 13.75 14.21
N ASP A 126 5.62 12.81 13.58
CA ASP A 126 6.78 12.14 14.18
C ASP A 126 8.04 12.62 13.43
N VAL A 127 8.53 13.79 13.83
CA VAL A 127 9.55 14.58 13.09
C VAL A 127 10.96 14.36 13.64
N ASP A 128 11.12 13.63 14.74
CA ASP A 128 12.28 13.85 15.61
C ASP A 128 13.66 13.38 15.08
N TYR A 129 13.76 12.64 13.96
CA TYR A 129 15.08 12.09 13.52
C TYR A 129 15.27 11.91 12.01
N LEU A 130 14.62 12.72 11.17
CA LEU A 130 14.72 12.56 9.71
C LEU A 130 15.81 13.45 9.11
N TYR A 131 17.03 12.91 8.95
CA TYR A 131 18.12 13.51 8.16
C TYR A 131 18.66 12.50 7.14
N THR A 132 19.10 13.00 5.98
CA THR A 132 19.68 12.23 4.87
C THR A 132 20.59 13.15 4.05
N THR A 133 21.40 12.61 3.16
CA THR A 133 22.20 13.42 2.23
C THR A 133 21.42 13.74 0.95
N PRO A 134 21.78 14.81 0.22
CA PRO A 134 21.17 15.11 -1.07
C PRO A 134 21.21 13.94 -2.06
N GLU A 135 22.27 13.14 -2.05
CA GLU A 135 22.50 11.99 -2.96
C GLU A 135 21.59 10.81 -2.61
N GLU A 136 21.47 10.50 -1.32
CA GLU A 136 20.57 9.46 -0.80
C GLU A 136 19.11 9.81 -1.14
N LEU A 137 18.72 11.07 -0.91
CA LEU A 137 17.38 11.57 -1.21
C LEU A 137 17.09 11.56 -2.72
N HIS A 138 18.03 12.03 -3.53
CA HIS A 138 17.92 12.01 -5.00
C HIS A 138 17.72 10.60 -5.52
N THR A 139 18.52 9.64 -5.04
CA THR A 139 18.43 8.22 -5.41
C THR A 139 17.05 7.66 -5.08
N ALA A 140 16.55 7.93 -3.87
CA ALA A 140 15.21 7.48 -3.46
C ALA A 140 14.10 8.08 -4.34
N ILE A 141 14.17 9.39 -4.64
CA ILE A 141 13.20 10.06 -5.52
C ILE A 141 13.22 9.43 -6.92
N ARG A 142 14.41 9.24 -7.48
CA ARG A 142 14.58 8.61 -8.79
C ARG A 142 13.98 7.21 -8.82
N THR A 143 14.28 6.37 -7.83
CA THR A 143 13.73 5.00 -7.75
C THR A 143 12.20 4.99 -7.67
N VAL A 144 11.60 5.91 -6.91
CA VAL A 144 10.13 6.02 -6.82
C VAL A 144 9.52 6.45 -8.16
N ILE A 145 10.12 7.44 -8.84
CA ILE A 145 9.70 7.91 -10.17
C ILE A 145 9.82 6.79 -11.21
N GLU A 146 10.96 6.08 -11.22
CA GLU A 146 11.20 4.96 -12.13
C GLU A 146 10.19 3.82 -11.92
N ALA A 147 9.89 3.45 -10.66
CA ALA A 147 8.86 2.46 -10.36
C ALA A 147 7.46 2.89 -10.83
N TYR A 148 7.16 4.19 -10.71
CA TYR A 148 5.91 4.76 -11.23
C TYR A 148 5.83 4.68 -12.77
N HIS A 149 6.94 4.90 -13.47
CA HIS A 149 6.97 4.85 -14.94
C HIS A 149 7.09 3.43 -15.50
N PHE A 150 7.86 2.55 -14.88
CA PHE A 150 7.99 1.14 -15.27
C PHE A 150 6.64 0.41 -15.21
N SER A 151 5.81 0.75 -14.22
CA SER A 151 4.44 0.23 -14.14
C SER A 151 3.51 0.73 -15.28
N ARG A 152 3.96 1.60 -16.21
CA ARG A 152 3.14 2.14 -17.34
C ARG A 152 3.00 1.16 -18.51
N GLU A 153 3.84 0.14 -18.56
CA GLU A 153 3.94 -0.76 -19.72
C GLU A 153 2.84 -1.85 -19.76
N GLY A 154 2.07 -2.03 -18.68
CA GLY A 154 0.92 -2.95 -18.61
C GLY A 154 -0.46 -2.24 -18.70
N THR A 155 -1.39 -2.77 -19.49
CA THR A 155 -2.69 -2.13 -19.81
C THR A 155 -3.62 -1.91 -18.61
N LEU A 156 -3.75 -2.90 -17.72
CA LEU A 156 -4.59 -2.82 -16.51
C LEU A 156 -3.93 -1.99 -15.38
N ILE A 157 -2.62 -2.09 -15.24
CA ILE A 157 -1.84 -1.32 -14.26
C ILE A 157 -1.86 0.17 -14.63
N ARG A 158 -1.92 0.48 -15.93
CA ARG A 158 -2.11 1.84 -16.44
C ARG A 158 -3.44 2.44 -15.96
N GLU A 159 -4.55 1.73 -16.11
CA GLU A 159 -5.88 2.22 -15.72
C GLU A 159 -6.02 2.36 -14.19
N ALA A 160 -5.52 1.41 -13.40
CA ALA A 160 -5.53 1.50 -11.94
C ALA A 160 -4.63 2.62 -11.39
N ARG A 161 -3.61 3.04 -12.16
CA ARG A 161 -2.70 4.13 -11.79
C ARG A 161 -3.09 5.49 -12.32
N ASP A 162 -3.88 5.60 -13.40
CA ASP A 162 -4.48 6.88 -13.80
C ASP A 162 -5.45 7.42 -12.71
N LEU A 163 -5.82 6.55 -11.76
CA LEU A 163 -6.52 6.88 -10.52
C LEU A 163 -5.58 7.29 -9.35
N MET A 164 -4.26 7.05 -9.43
CA MET A 164 -3.27 7.56 -8.48
C MET A 164 -2.96 9.03 -8.77
N ASN A 165 -2.77 9.83 -7.73
CA ASN A 165 -2.70 11.29 -7.83
C ASN A 165 -1.48 11.78 -8.68
N PRO A 166 -1.66 12.23 -9.93
CA PRO A 166 -0.56 12.62 -10.82
C PRO A 166 0.23 13.83 -10.30
N LYS A 167 -0.38 14.64 -9.42
CA LYS A 167 0.28 15.79 -8.78
C LYS A 167 1.43 15.37 -7.86
N ILE A 168 1.39 14.16 -7.30
CA ILE A 168 2.46 13.67 -6.42
C ILE A 168 3.73 13.38 -7.24
N VAL A 169 3.57 12.77 -8.43
CA VAL A 169 4.70 12.49 -9.33
C VAL A 169 5.31 13.77 -9.86
N GLU A 170 4.48 14.74 -10.24
CA GLU A 170 4.95 16.07 -10.66
C GLU A 170 5.75 16.77 -9.55
N LYS A 171 5.28 16.72 -8.29
CA LYS A 171 6.02 17.25 -7.13
C LYS A 171 7.36 16.53 -6.92
N LEU A 172 7.41 15.21 -7.10
CA LEU A 172 8.64 14.43 -7.00
C LEU A 172 9.66 14.82 -8.09
N GLU A 173 9.22 15.03 -9.33
CA GLU A 173 10.07 15.50 -10.43
C GLU A 173 10.63 16.91 -10.15
N GLN A 174 9.80 17.81 -9.65
CA GLN A 174 10.25 19.15 -9.24
C GLN A 174 11.28 19.11 -8.11
N LEU A 175 11.05 18.25 -7.11
CA LEU A 175 11.97 18.06 -6.00
C LEU A 175 13.31 17.46 -6.45
N LYS A 176 13.28 16.48 -7.35
CA LYS A 176 14.47 15.90 -7.97
C LYS A 176 15.30 16.98 -8.66
N LYS A 177 14.67 17.78 -9.51
CA LYS A 177 15.33 18.87 -10.23
C LYS A 177 15.95 19.90 -9.28
N LEU A 178 15.24 20.26 -8.21
CA LEU A 178 15.75 21.20 -7.21
C LEU A 178 16.96 20.63 -6.45
N LEU A 179 17.00 19.32 -6.20
CA LEU A 179 18.17 18.66 -5.61
C LEU A 179 19.36 18.67 -6.57
N GLU A 180 19.12 18.35 -7.85
CA GLU A 180 20.14 18.40 -8.90
C GLU A 180 20.72 19.81 -9.03
N ASP A 181 19.87 20.83 -9.21
CA ASP A 181 20.31 22.21 -9.46
C ASP A 181 21.11 22.83 -8.30
N LYS A 182 20.91 22.36 -7.06
CA LYS A 182 21.49 22.98 -5.86
C LYS A 182 22.62 22.19 -5.20
N TYR A 183 22.66 20.88 -5.41
CA TYR A 183 23.52 20.01 -4.60
C TYR A 183 24.28 18.96 -5.43
N MET A 184 24.03 18.84 -6.75
CA MET A 184 24.71 17.90 -7.66
C MET A 184 25.42 18.65 -8.79
#